data_AF-A0A081DFF0-F1
#
_entry.id   AF-A0A081DFF0-F1
#
_cell.length_a   1.000
_cell.length_b   1.000
_cell.length_c   1.000
_cell.angle_alpha   90.00
_cell.angle_beta   90.00
_cell.angle_gamma   90.00
#
_symmetry.space_group_name_H-M   'P 1'
#
loop_
_entity.id
_entity.type
_entity.pdbx_description
1 polymer ?
#
loop_
_entity_poly.entity_id
_entity_poly.type
_entity_poly.pdbx_seq_one_letter_code
_entity_poly.pdbx_strand_id
1 'polypeptide(L)'
;MYNLSGGLGNATIGTSHPSVNQGGIAVKQPERFIPVAQGFFVTGIANGSVRFRNDQRQFVTEASGNSIFVAAPGSNANNNPFSNYNTSSDLRPKFRFGFDSPNLIHRQLLLTIDPNASNGFDRAFDGYQYDPQIDDMSFNLNNEELNIQAIDQVDITTVLPLHVKVGTAGSISIKIDELENVDPSLDIYLKDALNNTFYNLRNANYVSDPLAVGDYSDRFSIVFNDPTTLSSDSSQLSESDIIIFTPAGQDALHIKKGIQMDINTVTFTNMLGQQINTWDVSDQHGIIKIPVDQIATGNYIVTMQTSYGTQIRKVIIK
;
A
#
# COMPACT_ATOMS: atom_id res chain seq x y z
N MET A 1 -11.86 9.76 15.57
CA MET A 1 -12.87 10.33 14.64
C MET A 1 -13.61 9.21 13.91
N TYR A 2 -14.89 9.37 13.55
CA TYR A 2 -15.61 8.41 12.69
C TYR A 2 -16.34 9.16 11.56
N ASN A 3 -16.25 8.67 10.33
CA ASN A 3 -16.98 9.15 9.16
C ASN A 3 -17.38 7.96 8.25
N LEU A 4 -17.82 8.20 7.01
CA LEU A 4 -18.23 7.12 6.09
C LEU A 4 -17.07 6.20 5.69
N SER A 5 -15.83 6.63 5.78
CA SER A 5 -14.65 5.82 5.49
C SER A 5 -14.30 4.88 6.65
N GLY A 6 -14.58 5.31 7.88
CA GLY A 6 -14.51 4.46 9.06
C GLY A 6 -14.10 5.20 10.33
N GLY A 7 -13.78 4.41 11.36
CA GLY A 7 -13.27 4.89 12.63
C GLY A 7 -11.75 5.00 12.63
N LEU A 8 -11.24 6.02 13.30
CA LEU A 8 -9.83 6.20 13.56
C LEU A 8 -9.64 6.61 15.03
N GLY A 9 -8.76 5.90 15.74
CA GLY A 9 -8.35 6.25 17.09
C GLY A 9 -7.65 7.61 17.17
N ASN A 10 -7.44 8.10 18.38
CA ASN A 10 -6.61 9.29 18.55
C ASN A 10 -5.10 8.94 18.61
N ALA A 11 -4.22 9.93 18.53
CA ALA A 11 -2.82 9.77 18.92
C ALA A 11 -2.72 9.14 20.33
N THR A 12 -1.80 8.19 20.49
CA THR A 12 -1.66 7.42 21.73
C THR A 12 -1.29 8.28 22.94
N ILE A 13 -0.56 9.37 22.70
CA ILE A 13 -0.26 10.41 23.68
C ILE A 13 -0.86 11.70 23.15
N GLY A 14 -1.93 12.16 23.79
CA GLY A 14 -2.61 13.40 23.44
C GLY A 14 -2.43 14.49 24.50
N THR A 15 -2.54 15.75 24.09
CA THR A 15 -2.63 16.88 25.02
C THR A 15 -3.98 16.85 25.75
N SER A 16 -3.98 16.24 26.94
CA SER A 16 -5.13 16.24 27.83
C SER A 16 -5.36 17.65 28.38
N HIS A 17 -6.62 18.07 28.56
CA HIS A 17 -6.93 19.31 29.29
C HIS A 17 -6.26 19.25 30.68
N PRO A 18 -5.64 20.33 31.19
CA PRO A 18 -4.88 20.30 32.45
C PRO A 18 -5.72 19.86 33.67
N SER A 19 -7.05 19.92 33.57
CA SER A 19 -7.99 19.49 34.61
C SER A 19 -8.50 18.04 34.46
N VAL A 20 -8.04 17.26 33.48
CA VAL A 20 -8.37 15.83 33.37
C VAL A 20 -7.15 14.97 33.68
N ASN A 21 -7.39 13.72 34.10
CA ASN A 21 -6.33 12.76 34.39
C ASN A 21 -5.50 12.53 33.11
N GLN A 22 -4.18 12.75 33.19
CA GLN A 22 -3.24 12.63 32.08
C GLN A 22 -2.70 11.19 31.91
N GLY A 23 -3.12 10.25 32.78
CA GLY A 23 -2.68 8.86 32.73
C GLY A 23 -3.61 7.98 31.89
N GLY A 24 -3.09 7.49 30.76
CA GLY A 24 -3.73 6.44 29.96
C GLY A 24 -3.38 6.55 28.48
N ILE A 25 -3.12 5.41 27.82
CA ILE A 25 -3.03 5.34 26.36
C ILE A 25 -4.46 5.25 25.82
N ALA A 26 -4.93 6.26 25.10
CA ALA A 26 -6.30 6.31 24.57
C ALA A 26 -6.41 5.48 23.28
N VAL A 27 -6.56 4.16 23.40
CA VAL A 27 -6.66 3.21 22.27
C VAL A 27 -8.09 2.96 21.74
N LYS A 28 -9.10 3.72 22.19
CA LYS A 28 -10.48 3.49 21.73
C LYS A 28 -10.70 4.11 20.35
N GLN A 29 -10.88 3.26 19.34
CA GLN A 29 -11.38 3.66 18.03
C GLN A 29 -12.89 3.92 18.10
N PRO A 30 -13.41 5.07 17.66
CA PRO A 30 -14.85 5.29 17.64
C PRO A 30 -15.51 4.39 16.59
N GLU A 31 -16.74 4.03 16.87
CA GLU A 31 -17.57 3.20 16.01
C GLU A 31 -18.74 4.00 15.45
N ARG A 32 -19.49 3.37 14.53
CA ARG A 32 -20.57 4.03 13.77
C ARG A 32 -21.61 4.74 14.63
N PHE A 33 -21.94 4.18 15.79
CA PHE A 33 -22.99 4.71 16.65
C PHE A 33 -22.40 5.37 17.89
N ILE A 34 -22.95 6.55 18.20
CA ILE A 34 -22.62 7.30 19.41
C ILE A 34 -23.61 6.88 20.52
N PRO A 35 -23.13 6.31 21.64
CA PRO A 35 -24.00 5.94 22.75
C PRO A 35 -24.74 7.13 23.37
N VAL A 36 -25.82 6.83 24.09
CA VAL A 36 -26.55 7.83 24.89
C VAL A 36 -25.63 8.45 25.93
N ALA A 37 -25.74 9.76 26.15
CA ALA A 37 -24.91 10.55 27.07
C ALA A 37 -23.45 10.79 26.63
N GLN A 38 -23.12 10.55 25.35
CA GLN A 38 -21.89 11.06 24.74
C GLN A 38 -22.17 12.28 23.85
N GLY A 39 -21.24 13.23 23.86
CA GLY A 39 -21.25 14.39 22.97
C GLY A 39 -20.58 14.10 21.63
N PHE A 40 -20.89 14.91 20.63
CA PHE A 40 -20.23 14.94 19.33
C PHE A 40 -20.16 16.38 18.83
N PHE A 41 -19.23 16.65 17.93
CA PHE A 41 -19.08 17.94 17.28
C PHE A 41 -19.86 17.97 15.97
N VAL A 42 -20.36 19.15 15.59
CA VAL A 42 -20.99 19.38 14.29
C VAL A 42 -20.39 20.63 13.65
N THR A 43 -20.11 20.55 12.35
CA THR A 43 -19.62 21.69 11.55
C THR A 43 -20.75 22.19 10.65
N GLY A 44 -21.09 23.47 10.78
CA GLY A 44 -22.06 24.14 9.90
C GLY A 44 -21.36 24.74 8.68
N ILE A 45 -21.87 24.44 7.48
CA ILE A 45 -21.35 24.99 6.21
C ILE A 45 -22.12 26.25 5.75
N ALA A 46 -23.26 26.54 6.39
CA ALA A 46 -24.10 27.69 6.13
C ALA A 46 -24.96 28.00 7.37
N ASN A 47 -25.53 29.21 7.40
CA ASN A 47 -26.47 29.61 8.44
C ASN A 47 -27.76 28.78 8.37
N GLY A 48 -28.28 28.37 9.53
CA GLY A 48 -29.51 27.58 9.61
C GLY A 48 -29.74 26.97 10.98
N SER A 49 -30.75 26.11 11.08
CA SER A 49 -31.04 25.34 12.30
C SER A 49 -30.66 23.88 12.13
N VAL A 50 -29.86 23.36 13.06
CA VAL A 50 -29.59 21.93 13.16
C VAL A 50 -30.70 21.29 14.00
N ARG A 51 -31.36 20.26 13.46
CA ARG A 51 -32.46 19.57 14.15
C ARG A 51 -32.09 18.11 14.40
N PHE A 52 -32.05 17.74 15.68
CA PHE A 52 -31.93 16.35 16.11
C PHE A 52 -33.32 15.77 16.33
N ARG A 53 -33.60 14.63 15.70
CA ARG A 53 -34.89 13.93 15.74
C ARG A 53 -34.70 12.50 16.21
N ASN A 54 -35.76 11.91 16.78
CA ASN A 54 -35.70 10.54 17.29
C ASN A 54 -35.56 9.50 16.16
N ASP A 55 -35.94 9.84 14.93
CA ASP A 55 -35.78 9.01 13.73
C ASP A 55 -34.31 8.85 13.29
N GLN A 56 -33.39 9.67 13.82
CA GLN A 56 -31.95 9.53 13.63
C GLN A 56 -31.31 8.55 14.63
N ARG A 57 -32.08 8.01 15.59
CA ARG A 57 -31.58 7.04 16.58
C ARG A 57 -31.77 5.62 16.06
N GLN A 58 -30.71 4.83 16.14
CA GLN A 58 -30.77 3.39 15.93
C GLN A 58 -30.53 2.69 17.28
N PHE A 59 -31.34 1.66 17.58
CA PHE A 59 -31.12 0.86 18.78
C PHE A 59 -29.95 -0.09 18.54
N VAL A 60 -28.76 0.31 18.99
CA VAL A 60 -27.52 -0.47 18.89
C VAL A 60 -26.89 -0.56 20.27
N THR A 61 -26.65 -1.78 20.73
CA THR A 61 -25.99 -2.01 22.01
C THR A 61 -24.48 -2.05 21.82
N GLU A 62 -23.72 -1.72 22.87
CA GLU A 62 -22.26 -1.75 22.85
C GLU A 62 -21.70 -3.16 22.62
N ALA A 63 -22.46 -4.19 23.02
CA ALA A 63 -22.15 -5.59 22.75
C ALA A 63 -22.11 -5.94 21.25
N SER A 64 -22.62 -5.08 20.37
CA SER A 64 -22.55 -5.28 18.92
C SER A 64 -21.20 -4.91 18.30
N GLY A 65 -20.28 -4.30 19.06
CA GLY A 65 -19.02 -3.79 18.56
C GLY A 65 -19.14 -2.52 17.70
N ASN A 66 -20.35 -2.03 17.41
CA ASN A 66 -20.58 -0.84 16.59
C ASN A 66 -20.84 0.44 17.41
N SER A 67 -20.67 0.37 18.74
CA SER A 67 -20.91 1.46 19.68
C SER A 67 -19.98 1.31 20.87
N ILE A 68 -19.20 2.34 21.22
CA ILE A 68 -18.24 2.28 22.33
C ILE A 68 -18.57 3.31 23.41
N PHE A 69 -18.81 2.84 24.64
CA PHE A 69 -18.86 3.73 25.80
C PHE A 69 -17.46 4.15 26.26
N VAL A 70 -17.25 5.46 26.42
CA VAL A 70 -15.99 6.00 26.94
C VAL A 70 -16.03 6.17 28.47
N ALA A 71 -17.20 6.22 29.16
CA ALA A 71 -17.23 6.40 30.62
C ALA A 71 -18.45 5.82 31.37
N ALA A 72 -18.30 4.66 32.01
CA ALA A 72 -18.82 4.38 33.36
C ALA A 72 -18.03 3.22 34.01
N PRO A 73 -17.59 3.30 35.28
CA PRO A 73 -17.06 2.16 36.01
C PRO A 73 -18.15 1.09 36.19
N GLY A 74 -17.90 -0.15 35.79
CA GLY A 74 -18.78 -1.30 36.07
C GLY A 74 -19.80 -1.68 34.99
N SER A 75 -19.79 -1.05 33.81
CA SER A 75 -20.61 -1.50 32.67
C SER A 75 -19.92 -2.64 31.93
N ASN A 76 -20.15 -3.89 32.37
CA ASN A 76 -19.83 -5.06 31.56
C ASN A 76 -20.88 -5.18 30.45
N ALA A 77 -20.52 -4.85 29.22
CA ALA A 77 -21.36 -5.15 28.06
C ALA A 77 -21.46 -6.68 27.92
N ASN A 78 -22.56 -7.26 28.40
CA ASN A 78 -22.84 -8.68 28.25
C ASN A 78 -23.07 -9.04 26.77
N ASN A 79 -22.49 -10.15 26.33
CA ASN A 79 -22.63 -10.71 25.00
C ASN A 79 -24.10 -11.07 24.67
N ASN A 80 -24.66 -10.32 23.70
CA ASN A 80 -25.62 -10.69 22.65
C ASN A 80 -27.03 -11.25 23.00
N PRO A 81 -28.09 -10.67 22.38
CA PRO A 81 -29.00 -11.50 21.56
C PRO A 81 -29.53 -10.83 20.26
N PHE A 82 -28.97 -9.71 19.78
CA PHE A 82 -29.42 -9.02 18.56
C PHE A 82 -28.27 -8.73 17.59
N SER A 83 -27.52 -9.76 17.19
CA SER A 83 -26.47 -9.62 16.15
C SER A 83 -27.01 -9.36 14.74
N ASN A 84 -28.30 -9.55 14.49
CA ASN A 84 -28.86 -9.53 13.13
C ASN A 84 -29.22 -8.12 12.60
N TYR A 85 -29.05 -7.06 13.40
CA TYR A 85 -29.36 -5.69 12.97
C TYR A 85 -28.15 -4.90 12.46
N ASN A 86 -26.92 -5.42 12.56
CA ASN A 86 -25.70 -4.67 12.21
C ASN A 86 -24.59 -5.57 11.63
N THR A 87 -24.89 -6.28 10.54
CA THR A 87 -23.92 -7.11 9.81
C THR A 87 -23.62 -6.57 8.42
N SER A 88 -23.61 -5.24 8.20
CA SER A 88 -22.97 -4.75 6.99
C SER A 88 -21.47 -4.84 7.21
N SER A 89 -20.87 -5.97 6.89
CA SER A 89 -19.42 -6.07 6.74
C SER A 89 -19.02 -5.07 5.67
N ASP A 90 -18.24 -4.07 6.06
CA ASP A 90 -17.66 -3.14 5.12
C ASP A 90 -16.58 -3.89 4.33
N LEU A 91 -16.84 -4.11 3.04
CA LEU A 91 -15.93 -4.84 2.15
C LEU A 91 -14.96 -3.92 1.41
N ARG A 92 -15.02 -2.61 1.68
CA ARG A 92 -14.11 -1.65 1.05
C ARG A 92 -12.68 -1.90 1.51
N PRO A 93 -11.68 -1.77 0.61
CA PRO A 93 -10.28 -1.77 1.00
C PRO A 93 -9.97 -0.63 1.96
N LYS A 94 -9.31 -0.93 3.07
CA LYS A 94 -8.84 0.05 4.06
C LYS A 94 -7.38 -0.17 4.38
N PHE A 95 -6.67 0.95 4.46
CA PHE A 95 -5.24 0.97 4.77
C PHE A 95 -5.04 1.85 5.99
N ARG A 96 -4.48 1.28 7.06
CA ARG A 96 -4.12 2.01 8.27
C ARG A 96 -2.62 2.18 8.32
N PHE A 97 -2.18 3.43 8.19
CA PHE A 97 -0.76 3.77 8.24
C PHE A 97 -0.42 4.32 9.62
N GLY A 98 0.58 3.72 10.27
CA GLY A 98 1.06 4.12 11.58
C GLY A 98 2.32 4.98 11.47
N PHE A 99 2.43 5.95 12.35
CA PHE A 99 3.59 6.78 12.59
C PHE A 99 3.99 6.66 14.06
N ASP A 100 5.25 6.32 14.33
CA ASP A 100 5.82 6.40 15.67
C ASP A 100 6.88 7.49 15.71
N SER A 101 6.75 8.42 16.65
CA SER A 101 7.67 9.54 16.81
C SER A 101 8.79 9.25 17.83
N PRO A 102 9.85 10.08 17.84
CA PRO A 102 10.88 10.05 18.89
C PRO A 102 10.34 10.27 20.31
N ASN A 103 9.21 10.96 20.46
CA ASN A 103 8.59 11.22 21.77
C ASN A 103 7.51 10.21 22.17
N LEU A 104 7.46 9.05 21.51
CA LEU A 104 6.56 7.92 21.80
C LEU A 104 5.09 8.17 21.42
N ILE A 105 4.78 9.26 20.72
CA ILE A 105 3.47 9.44 20.08
C ILE A 105 3.36 8.43 18.94
N HIS A 106 2.24 7.72 18.93
CA HIS A 106 1.81 6.94 17.79
C HIS A 106 0.57 7.59 17.18
N ARG A 107 0.62 7.87 15.88
CA ARG A 107 -0.48 8.39 15.08
C ARG A 107 -0.84 7.39 14.00
N GLN A 108 -2.13 7.13 13.83
CA GLN A 108 -2.65 6.35 12.72
C GLN A 108 -3.38 7.25 11.72
N LEU A 109 -3.29 6.92 10.44
CA LEU A 109 -4.09 7.46 9.35
C LEU A 109 -4.93 6.36 8.71
N LEU A 110 -6.09 6.71 8.17
CA LEU A 110 -6.97 5.78 7.46
C LEU A 110 -7.18 6.23 6.01
N LEU A 111 -6.79 5.38 5.05
CA LEU A 111 -7.22 5.47 3.67
C LEU A 111 -8.34 4.46 3.42
N THR A 112 -9.42 4.86 2.75
CA THR A 112 -10.49 3.95 2.30
C THR A 112 -10.70 4.07 0.80
N ILE A 113 -10.83 2.94 0.11
CA ILE A 113 -11.17 2.93 -1.32
C ILE A 113 -12.67 2.77 -1.47
N ASP A 114 -13.32 3.81 -1.97
CA ASP A 114 -14.77 3.84 -2.16
C ASP A 114 -15.10 4.41 -3.54
N PRO A 115 -15.86 3.72 -4.39
CA PRO A 115 -16.20 4.21 -5.73
C PRO A 115 -17.02 5.51 -5.75
N ASN A 116 -17.50 5.98 -4.60
CA ASN A 116 -18.19 7.26 -4.44
C ASN A 116 -17.28 8.40 -3.95
N ALA A 117 -15.99 8.14 -3.70
CA ALA A 117 -14.99 9.15 -3.37
C ALA A 117 -14.28 9.65 -4.65
N SER A 118 -13.30 10.52 -4.48
CA SER A 118 -12.51 11.15 -5.52
C SER A 118 -11.07 11.39 -5.04
N ASN A 119 -10.20 11.89 -5.91
CA ASN A 119 -8.86 12.33 -5.51
C ASN A 119 -8.84 13.69 -4.80
N GLY A 120 -10.00 14.36 -4.69
CA GLY A 120 -10.16 15.62 -3.96
C GLY A 120 -10.74 15.41 -2.57
N PHE A 121 -11.04 16.50 -1.88
CA PHE A 121 -11.68 16.42 -0.56
C PHE A 121 -13.17 16.05 -0.70
N ASP A 122 -13.56 14.91 -0.12
CA ASP A 122 -14.91 14.38 -0.12
C ASP A 122 -15.59 14.49 1.24
N ARG A 123 -16.60 15.35 1.29
CA ARG A 123 -17.40 15.57 2.51
C ARG A 123 -17.99 14.26 3.00
N ALA A 124 -17.80 14.00 4.30
CA ALA A 124 -18.23 12.80 5.03
C ALA A 124 -17.40 11.54 4.76
N PHE A 125 -16.47 11.54 3.80
CA PHE A 125 -15.49 10.48 3.61
C PHE A 125 -14.10 10.87 4.14
N ASP A 126 -13.77 12.16 4.06
CA ASP A 126 -12.52 12.69 4.59
C ASP A 126 -12.68 13.29 5.98
N GLY A 127 -11.57 13.33 6.71
CA GLY A 127 -11.52 13.76 8.10
C GLY A 127 -10.31 14.62 8.38
N TYR A 128 -10.53 15.93 8.57
CA TYR A 128 -9.50 16.88 8.99
C TYR A 128 -8.84 16.50 10.30
N GLN A 129 -7.56 16.78 10.41
CA GLN A 129 -6.85 16.78 11.67
C GLN A 129 -7.32 17.94 12.55
N TYR A 130 -7.91 17.61 13.71
CA TYR A 130 -8.41 18.63 14.66
C TYR A 130 -7.54 18.78 15.91
N ASP A 131 -6.64 17.83 16.16
CA ASP A 131 -5.80 17.78 17.36
C ASP A 131 -4.34 17.46 17.03
N PRO A 132 -3.65 18.41 16.36
CA PRO A 132 -2.25 18.25 15.99
C PRO A 132 -1.38 18.13 17.25
N GLN A 133 -0.43 17.22 17.22
CA GLN A 133 0.53 17.00 18.30
C GLN A 133 1.86 17.70 18.03
N ILE A 134 2.78 17.57 19.00
CA ILE A 134 4.15 18.09 18.89
C ILE A 134 4.97 17.32 17.84
N ASP A 135 4.78 16.00 17.76
CA ASP A 135 5.27 15.13 16.69
C ASP A 135 4.05 14.46 16.07
N ASP A 136 3.85 14.59 14.77
CA ASP A 136 2.62 14.14 14.12
C ASP A 136 2.79 13.79 12.65
N MET A 137 1.82 13.04 12.11
CA MET A 137 1.72 12.70 10.70
C MET A 137 0.27 12.85 10.25
N SER A 138 0.06 13.38 9.03
CA SER A 138 -1.24 13.45 8.37
C SER A 138 -1.08 13.27 6.85
N PHE A 139 -2.17 12.91 6.16
CA PHE A 139 -2.21 13.09 4.72
C PHE A 139 -2.23 14.59 4.41
N ASN A 140 -1.49 14.99 3.38
CA ASN A 140 -1.49 16.36 2.88
C ASN A 140 -2.26 16.39 1.56
N LEU A 141 -3.49 16.88 1.61
CA LEU A 141 -4.33 17.07 0.45
C LEU A 141 -4.50 18.56 0.18
N ASN A 142 -3.79 19.09 -0.82
CA ASN A 142 -3.84 20.52 -1.19
C ASN A 142 -3.58 21.47 0.00
N ASN A 143 -2.56 21.18 0.81
CA ASN A 143 -2.21 21.92 2.03
C ASN A 143 -3.23 21.79 3.18
N GLU A 144 -4.17 20.85 3.08
CA GLU A 144 -5.04 20.47 4.19
C GLU A 144 -4.56 19.16 4.83
N GLU A 145 -4.53 19.14 6.16
CA GLU A 145 -4.09 17.98 6.94
C GLU A 145 -5.27 17.06 7.25
N LEU A 146 -5.20 15.82 6.77
CA LEU A 146 -6.25 14.82 6.95
C LEU A 146 -5.74 13.61 7.74
N ASN A 147 -6.56 13.15 8.67
CA ASN A 147 -6.38 11.88 9.38
C ASN A 147 -7.09 10.72 8.68
N ILE A 148 -8.18 11.02 7.97
CA ILE A 148 -8.94 10.07 7.17
C ILE A 148 -9.04 10.62 5.76
N GLN A 149 -8.69 9.82 4.76
CA GLN A 149 -8.87 10.14 3.36
C GLN A 149 -9.59 8.98 2.65
N ALA A 150 -10.44 9.28 1.68
CA ALA A 150 -10.98 8.32 0.74
C ALA A 150 -10.62 8.69 -0.69
N ILE A 151 -10.44 7.68 -1.53
CA ILE A 151 -10.25 7.84 -2.98
C ILE A 151 -11.06 6.76 -3.71
N ASP A 152 -11.35 6.99 -4.99
CA ASP A 152 -12.16 6.09 -5.81
C ASP A 152 -11.44 4.78 -6.14
N GLN A 153 -10.13 4.86 -6.36
CA GLN A 153 -9.29 3.74 -6.72
C GLN A 153 -7.83 4.00 -6.36
N VAL A 154 -7.04 2.93 -6.34
CA VAL A 154 -5.59 2.98 -6.30
C VAL A 154 -5.07 2.45 -7.63
N ASP A 155 -4.11 3.17 -8.21
CA ASP A 155 -3.35 2.75 -9.37
C ASP A 155 -1.84 3.01 -9.18
N ILE A 156 -1.04 2.59 -10.16
CA ILE A 156 0.42 2.74 -10.14
C ILE A 156 0.90 4.21 -10.14
N THR A 157 0.01 5.17 -10.42
CA THR A 157 0.30 6.61 -10.42
C THR A 157 -0.19 7.30 -9.16
N THR A 158 -0.92 6.59 -8.30
CA THR A 158 -1.48 7.13 -7.08
C THR A 158 -0.37 7.51 -6.10
N VAL A 159 -0.39 8.76 -5.69
CA VAL A 159 0.53 9.34 -4.70
C VAL A 159 -0.31 9.98 -3.61
N LEU A 160 -0.05 9.60 -2.36
CA LEU A 160 -0.67 10.18 -1.18
C LEU A 160 0.41 10.93 -0.40
N PRO A 161 0.54 12.26 -0.57
CA PRO A 161 1.51 13.05 0.16
C PRO A 161 1.25 12.99 1.66
N LEU A 162 2.31 12.94 2.44
CA LEU A 162 2.25 12.98 3.90
C LEU A 162 2.84 14.31 4.38
N HIS A 163 2.17 14.93 5.33
CA HIS A 163 2.77 15.94 6.18
C HIS A 163 3.33 15.25 7.42
N VAL A 164 4.63 15.43 7.68
CA VAL A 164 5.28 14.93 8.90
C VAL A 164 5.84 16.11 9.69
N LYS A 165 5.36 16.28 10.90
CA LYS A 165 5.81 17.29 11.84
C LYS A 165 6.68 16.65 12.91
N VAL A 166 7.90 17.16 13.07
CA VAL A 166 8.85 16.71 14.08
C VAL A 166 9.13 17.88 15.04
N GLY A 167 8.61 17.79 16.26
CA GLY A 167 8.91 18.69 17.37
C GLY A 167 10.02 18.17 18.28
N THR A 168 10.33 16.88 18.22
CA THR A 168 11.42 16.22 18.95
C THR A 168 12.40 15.60 17.96
N ALA A 169 13.62 16.12 17.88
CA ALA A 169 14.62 15.57 16.95
C ALA A 169 14.90 14.08 17.23
N GLY A 170 15.00 13.27 16.17
CA GLY A 170 15.18 11.83 16.26
C GLY A 170 14.61 11.08 15.05
N SER A 171 14.74 9.77 15.05
CA SER A 171 14.19 8.91 14.00
C SER A 171 12.69 8.70 14.17
N ILE A 172 11.96 8.79 13.06
CA ILE A 172 10.54 8.40 13.00
C ILE A 172 10.42 7.00 12.40
N SER A 173 9.31 6.33 12.68
CA SER A 173 8.93 5.08 12.01
C SER A 173 7.59 5.24 11.31
N ILE A 174 7.48 4.79 10.06
CA ILE A 174 6.22 4.74 9.30
C ILE A 174 5.96 3.30 8.90
N LYS A 175 4.74 2.80 9.15
CA LYS A 175 4.37 1.39 9.00
C LYS A 175 2.93 1.21 8.55
N ILE A 176 2.59 -0.04 8.21
CA ILE A 176 1.21 -0.47 8.07
C ILE A 176 0.77 -1.04 9.42
N ASP A 177 -0.21 -0.43 10.06
CA ASP A 177 -0.80 -0.96 11.29
C ASP A 177 -1.79 -2.10 10.96
N GLU A 178 -2.58 -1.92 9.91
CA GLU A 178 -3.62 -2.87 9.51
C GLU A 178 -4.04 -2.65 8.04
N LEU A 179 -4.42 -3.75 7.38
CA LEU A 179 -5.04 -3.75 6.06
C LEU A 179 -6.33 -4.57 6.13
N GLU A 180 -7.44 -3.99 5.68
CA GLU A 180 -8.75 -4.65 5.62
C GLU A 180 -9.21 -4.73 4.16
N ASN A 181 -9.56 -5.93 3.67
CA ASN A 181 -10.02 -6.16 2.28
C ASN A 181 -9.07 -5.63 1.18
N VAL A 182 -7.77 -5.49 1.47
CA VAL A 182 -6.76 -5.07 0.49
C VAL A 182 -6.21 -6.29 -0.24
N ASP A 183 -6.06 -6.19 -1.55
CA ASP A 183 -5.40 -7.23 -2.36
C ASP A 183 -4.00 -7.54 -1.77
N PRO A 184 -3.70 -8.79 -1.39
CA PRO A 184 -2.39 -9.14 -0.84
C PRO A 184 -1.24 -8.95 -1.83
N SER A 185 -1.51 -8.88 -3.13
CA SER A 185 -0.51 -8.63 -4.18
C SER A 185 -0.28 -7.14 -4.48
N LEU A 186 -1.12 -6.24 -3.97
CA LEU A 186 -0.92 -4.81 -4.15
C LEU A 186 0.27 -4.35 -3.30
N ASP A 187 1.38 -4.01 -3.95
CA ASP A 187 2.52 -3.42 -3.26
C ASP A 187 2.22 -2.02 -2.72
N ILE A 188 2.81 -1.71 -1.56
CA ILE A 188 2.61 -0.46 -0.85
C ILE A 188 3.97 0.04 -0.40
N TYR A 189 4.37 1.21 -0.88
CA TYR A 189 5.67 1.79 -0.60
C TYR A 189 5.53 3.13 0.11
N LEU A 190 6.50 3.42 0.97
CA LEU A 190 6.83 4.79 1.35
C LEU A 190 7.89 5.32 0.38
N LYS A 191 7.61 6.44 -0.28
CA LYS A 191 8.62 7.19 -1.03
C LYS A 191 9.22 8.27 -0.12
N ASP A 192 10.54 8.25 0.00
CA ASP A 192 11.34 9.34 0.60
C ASP A 192 12.01 10.15 -0.53
N ALA A 193 11.46 11.34 -0.79
CA ALA A 193 11.90 12.22 -1.86
C ALA A 193 13.27 12.86 -1.61
N LEU A 194 13.78 12.88 -0.37
CA LEU A 194 15.12 13.41 -0.08
C LEU A 194 16.20 12.54 -0.74
N ASN A 195 16.04 11.22 -0.62
CA ASN A 195 16.99 10.23 -1.13
C ASN A 195 16.49 9.58 -2.43
N ASN A 196 15.27 9.90 -2.86
CA ASN A 196 14.55 9.26 -3.95
C ASN A 196 14.51 7.73 -3.82
N THR A 197 14.20 7.25 -2.61
CA THR A 197 14.10 5.83 -2.28
C THR A 197 12.65 5.42 -2.06
N PHE A 198 12.37 4.15 -2.36
CA PHE A 198 11.07 3.52 -2.16
C PHE A 198 11.24 2.36 -1.18
N TYR A 199 10.43 2.34 -0.14
CA TYR A 199 10.52 1.34 0.92
C TYR A 199 9.22 0.54 0.98
N ASN A 200 9.27 -0.75 0.67
CA ASN A 200 8.08 -1.61 0.67
C ASN A 200 7.61 -1.84 2.12
N LEU A 201 6.48 -1.22 2.48
CA LEU A 201 5.90 -1.26 3.82
C LEU A 201 5.27 -2.61 4.16
N ARG A 202 5.06 -3.50 3.19
CA ARG A 202 4.64 -4.89 3.46
C ARG A 202 5.80 -5.75 3.94
N ASN A 203 7.03 -5.42 3.56
CA ASN A 203 8.21 -6.19 3.95
C ASN A 203 8.68 -5.82 5.35
N ALA A 204 8.68 -4.53 5.68
CA ALA A 204 9.13 -4.02 6.98
C ALA A 204 8.62 -2.60 7.23
N ASN A 205 8.79 -2.12 8.46
CA ASN A 205 8.54 -0.73 8.82
C ASN A 205 9.68 0.15 8.29
N TYR A 206 9.36 1.33 7.75
CA TYR A 206 10.37 2.32 7.43
C TYR A 206 10.85 2.99 8.73
N VAL A 207 12.16 3.18 8.87
CA VAL A 207 12.77 3.98 9.94
C VAL A 207 13.67 5.02 9.30
N SER A 208 13.45 6.29 9.62
CA SER A 208 14.25 7.38 9.05
C SER A 208 15.63 7.48 9.71
N ASP A 209 16.58 8.05 8.99
CA ASP A 209 17.70 8.73 9.64
C ASP A 209 17.17 9.81 10.61
N PRO A 210 17.93 10.17 11.67
CA PRO A 210 17.48 11.16 12.63
C PRO A 210 17.07 12.48 11.96
N LEU A 211 15.83 12.90 12.20
CA LEU A 211 15.27 14.15 11.69
C LEU A 211 15.54 15.28 12.67
N ALA A 212 15.78 16.47 12.13
CA ALA A 212 15.79 17.69 12.91
C ALA A 212 14.35 18.13 13.21
N VAL A 213 14.19 19.05 14.16
CA VAL A 213 12.90 19.69 14.39
C VAL A 213 12.48 20.48 13.14
N GLY A 214 11.25 20.26 12.67
CA GLY A 214 10.71 20.92 11.49
C GLY A 214 9.49 20.21 10.90
N ASP A 215 8.94 20.83 9.85
CA ASP A 215 7.82 20.34 9.07
C ASP A 215 8.31 19.79 7.73
N TYR A 216 7.89 18.57 7.39
CA TYR A 216 8.30 17.84 6.20
C TYR A 216 7.05 17.52 5.35
N SER A 217 6.63 18.48 4.53
CA SER A 217 5.41 18.37 3.69
C SER A 217 5.63 17.75 2.30
N ASP A 218 6.88 17.77 1.81
CA ASP A 218 7.24 17.37 0.44
C ASP A 218 8.19 16.16 0.38
N ARG A 219 8.50 15.56 1.54
CA ARG A 219 9.49 14.49 1.65
C ARG A 219 8.86 13.10 1.56
N PHE A 220 7.78 12.86 2.28
CA PHE A 220 7.22 11.53 2.45
C PHE A 220 5.90 11.40 1.69
N SER A 221 5.69 10.27 1.04
CA SER A 221 4.41 9.94 0.40
C SER A 221 4.19 8.43 0.36
N ILE A 222 2.93 8.00 0.47
CA ILE A 222 2.56 6.61 0.19
C ILE A 222 2.31 6.48 -1.32
N VAL A 223 2.90 5.47 -1.93
CA VAL A 223 2.75 5.15 -3.36
C VAL A 223 2.55 3.65 -3.55
N PHE A 224 1.95 3.27 -4.67
CA PHE A 224 1.55 1.88 -4.95
C PHE A 224 2.33 1.26 -6.11
N ASN A 225 3.45 1.88 -6.45
CA ASN A 225 4.38 1.40 -7.45
C ASN A 225 5.77 1.97 -7.13
N ASP A 226 6.79 1.13 -7.26
CA ASP A 226 8.18 1.57 -7.27
C ASP A 226 8.65 1.62 -8.74
N PRO A 227 8.86 2.82 -9.32
CA PRO A 227 9.32 2.92 -10.70
C PRO A 227 10.74 2.36 -10.89
N THR A 228 11.48 2.09 -9.82
CA THR A 228 12.80 1.44 -9.85
C THR A 228 12.69 -0.09 -9.88
N THR A 229 11.60 -0.70 -9.39
CA THR A 229 11.36 -2.16 -9.51
C THR A 229 10.81 -2.56 -10.87
N LEU A 230 10.20 -1.63 -11.61
CA LEU A 230 9.95 -1.79 -13.06
C LEU A 230 11.25 -2.02 -13.86
N SER A 231 12.41 -1.77 -13.25
CA SER A 231 13.74 -2.08 -13.79
C SER A 231 14.38 -3.35 -13.19
N SER A 232 13.76 -4.09 -12.26
CA SER A 232 14.45 -5.17 -11.53
C SER A 232 13.60 -6.29 -10.90
N ASP A 233 12.33 -6.50 -11.27
CA ASP A 233 11.70 -7.81 -11.05
C ASP A 233 12.09 -8.80 -12.15
N SER A 234 13.37 -9.16 -12.18
CA SER A 234 13.72 -10.49 -12.64
C SER A 234 13.16 -11.45 -11.59
N SER A 235 11.97 -12.01 -11.81
CA SER A 235 11.71 -13.34 -11.27
C SER A 235 12.96 -14.16 -11.59
N GLN A 236 13.71 -14.59 -10.58
CA GLN A 236 14.93 -15.36 -10.79
C GLN A 236 14.54 -16.63 -11.52
N LEU A 237 14.68 -16.62 -12.85
CA LEU A 237 14.52 -17.79 -13.68
C LEU A 237 15.58 -18.78 -13.22
N SER A 238 15.12 -19.92 -12.72
CA SER A 238 16.01 -21.04 -12.43
C SER A 238 16.70 -21.45 -13.73
N GLU A 239 17.93 -21.93 -13.65
CA GLU A 239 18.67 -22.41 -14.82
C GLU A 239 17.91 -23.52 -15.57
N SER A 240 17.01 -24.24 -14.86
CA SER A 240 16.12 -25.27 -15.39
C SER A 240 14.92 -24.77 -16.19
N ASP A 241 14.58 -23.48 -16.12
CA ASP A 241 13.37 -22.93 -16.75
C ASP A 241 13.53 -22.75 -18.26
N ILE A 242 14.79 -22.69 -18.73
CA ILE A 242 15.16 -22.68 -20.14
C ILE A 242 16.21 -23.75 -20.39
N ILE A 243 15.81 -24.79 -21.11
CA ILE A 243 16.71 -25.88 -21.52
C ILE A 243 16.98 -25.74 -23.01
N ILE A 244 18.25 -25.59 -23.36
CA ILE A 244 18.71 -25.53 -24.75
C ILE A 244 19.43 -26.81 -25.11
N PHE A 245 19.04 -27.44 -26.22
CA PHE A 245 19.66 -28.67 -26.70
C PHE A 245 19.54 -28.81 -28.22
N THR A 246 20.40 -29.63 -28.80
CA THR A 246 20.35 -29.99 -30.23
C THR A 246 20.04 -31.48 -30.32
N PRO A 247 18.85 -31.89 -30.80
CA PRO A 247 18.54 -33.30 -30.99
C PRO A 247 19.53 -33.97 -31.97
N ALA A 248 19.87 -35.23 -31.73
CA ALA A 248 20.74 -35.97 -32.63
C ALA A 248 20.12 -36.09 -34.04
N GLY A 249 20.88 -35.71 -35.07
CA GLY A 249 20.45 -35.78 -36.47
C GLY A 249 19.53 -34.65 -36.92
N GLN A 250 19.42 -33.55 -36.14
CA GLN A 250 18.69 -32.34 -36.56
C GLN A 250 19.61 -31.12 -36.56
N ASP A 251 19.60 -30.38 -37.66
CA ASP A 251 20.32 -29.11 -37.81
C ASP A 251 19.51 -27.95 -37.22
N ALA A 252 19.00 -28.14 -36.00
CA ALA A 252 18.20 -27.14 -35.30
C ALA A 252 18.51 -27.11 -33.81
N LEU A 253 18.67 -25.91 -33.26
CA LEU A 253 18.74 -25.67 -31.84
C LEU A 253 17.31 -25.64 -31.27
N HIS A 254 17.04 -26.47 -30.27
CA HIS A 254 15.76 -26.53 -29.57
C HIS A 254 15.85 -25.78 -28.25
N ILE A 255 14.87 -24.92 -27.99
CA ILE A 255 14.73 -24.17 -26.75
C ILE A 255 13.41 -24.59 -26.10
N LYS A 256 13.50 -25.28 -24.97
CA LYS A 256 12.36 -25.64 -24.13
C LYS A 256 12.24 -24.63 -22.99
N LYS A 257 11.04 -24.08 -22.82
CA LYS A 257 10.71 -23.05 -21.81
C LYS A 257 9.63 -23.53 -20.83
N GLY A 258 9.53 -22.90 -19.66
CA GLY A 258 8.42 -23.07 -18.72
C GLY A 258 7.05 -22.62 -19.28
N ILE A 259 5.96 -23.08 -18.67
CA ILE A 259 4.58 -22.90 -19.17
C ILE A 259 4.16 -21.41 -19.28
N GLN A 260 4.72 -20.53 -18.44
CA GLN A 260 4.34 -19.11 -18.37
C GLN A 260 5.36 -18.14 -19.00
N MET A 261 6.39 -18.65 -19.68
CA MET A 261 7.44 -17.81 -20.28
C MET A 261 7.17 -17.59 -21.76
N ASP A 262 7.24 -16.34 -22.23
CA ASP A 262 7.28 -16.03 -23.66
C ASP A 262 8.70 -15.65 -24.09
N ILE A 263 9.05 -16.00 -25.33
CA ILE A 263 10.33 -15.64 -25.95
C ILE A 263 10.00 -14.97 -27.28
N ASN A 264 10.38 -13.71 -27.42
CA ASN A 264 10.10 -12.92 -28.61
C ASN A 264 11.19 -13.11 -29.66
N THR A 265 12.46 -12.99 -29.25
CA THR A 265 13.58 -13.09 -30.17
C THR A 265 14.70 -13.95 -29.63
N VAL A 266 15.41 -14.60 -30.55
CA VAL A 266 16.64 -15.34 -30.28
C VAL A 266 17.73 -14.76 -31.17
N THR A 267 18.86 -14.36 -30.58
CA THR A 267 20.00 -13.79 -31.30
C THR A 267 21.23 -14.63 -31.04
N PHE A 268 21.97 -14.94 -32.10
CA PHE A 268 23.26 -15.62 -32.01
C PHE A 268 24.40 -14.62 -32.18
N THR A 269 25.36 -14.70 -31.27
CA THR A 269 26.59 -13.89 -31.29
C THR A 269 27.79 -14.83 -31.19
N ASN A 270 28.79 -14.66 -32.04
CA ASN A 270 30.02 -15.46 -31.95
C ASN A 270 30.88 -15.02 -30.74
N MET A 271 31.94 -15.78 -30.45
CA MET A 271 32.84 -15.47 -29.32
C MET A 271 33.65 -14.17 -29.49
N LEU A 272 33.64 -13.56 -30.69
CA LEU A 272 34.24 -12.25 -30.95
C LEU A 272 33.24 -11.09 -30.72
N GLY A 273 32.00 -11.38 -30.32
CA GLY A 273 30.96 -10.39 -30.09
C GLY A 273 30.21 -9.94 -31.36
N GLN A 274 30.43 -10.60 -32.50
CA GLN A 274 29.71 -10.28 -33.73
C GLN A 274 28.36 -11.01 -33.75
N GLN A 275 27.29 -10.25 -33.98
CA GLN A 275 25.95 -10.80 -34.20
C GLN A 275 25.92 -11.55 -35.53
N ILE A 276 25.53 -12.81 -35.49
CA ILE A 276 25.43 -13.70 -36.65
C ILE A 276 24.05 -13.59 -37.28
N ASN A 277 23.00 -13.79 -36.47
CA ASN A 277 21.63 -13.68 -36.92
C ASN A 277 20.66 -13.49 -35.74
N THR A 278 19.44 -13.03 -36.04
CA THR A 278 18.34 -12.88 -35.11
C THR A 278 17.07 -13.47 -35.71
N TRP A 279 16.37 -14.28 -34.93
CA TRP A 279 15.09 -14.85 -35.29
C TRP A 279 14.00 -14.27 -34.39
N ASP A 280 12.90 -13.86 -35.01
CA ASP A 280 11.63 -13.67 -34.32
C ASP A 280 10.97 -15.03 -34.13
N VAL A 281 10.61 -15.34 -32.88
CA VAL A 281 10.02 -16.62 -32.48
C VAL A 281 8.74 -16.44 -31.67
N SER A 282 8.16 -15.24 -31.66
CA SER A 282 6.92 -14.95 -30.92
C SER A 282 5.78 -15.90 -31.26
N ASP A 283 5.73 -16.37 -32.50
CA ASP A 283 4.65 -17.22 -33.03
C ASP A 283 4.90 -18.72 -32.78
N GLN A 284 6.04 -19.10 -32.20
CA GLN A 284 6.35 -20.49 -31.90
C GLN A 284 5.84 -20.89 -30.50
N HIS A 285 5.03 -21.96 -30.44
CA HIS A 285 4.51 -22.51 -29.20
C HIS A 285 5.23 -23.82 -28.82
N GLY A 286 5.34 -24.08 -27.52
CA GLY A 286 6.01 -25.29 -27.01
C GLY A 286 7.54 -25.20 -27.10
N ILE A 287 8.17 -26.13 -27.84
CA ILE A 287 9.62 -26.12 -28.07
C ILE A 287 9.91 -25.24 -29.28
N ILE A 288 10.64 -24.16 -29.04
CA ILE A 288 11.09 -23.24 -30.09
C ILE A 288 12.25 -23.89 -30.85
N LYS A 289 12.22 -23.83 -32.18
CA LYS A 289 13.22 -24.40 -33.08
C LYS A 289 13.89 -23.30 -33.87
N ILE A 290 15.22 -23.25 -33.78
CA ILE A 290 16.06 -22.33 -34.55
C ILE A 290 16.88 -23.14 -35.55
N PRO A 291 16.75 -22.91 -36.87
CA PRO A 291 17.58 -23.58 -37.86
C PRO A 291 19.05 -23.12 -37.71
N VAL A 292 19.98 -24.08 -37.68
CA VAL A 292 21.42 -23.82 -37.52
C VAL A 292 22.26 -24.40 -38.67
N ASP A 293 21.61 -24.83 -39.76
CA ASP A 293 22.22 -25.41 -40.97
C ASP A 293 23.19 -24.45 -41.68
N GLN A 294 22.97 -23.14 -41.57
CA GLN A 294 23.83 -22.11 -42.16
C GLN A 294 24.81 -21.48 -41.15
N ILE A 295 24.90 -22.04 -39.94
CA ILE A 295 25.77 -21.55 -38.88
C ILE A 295 26.99 -22.45 -38.78
N ALA A 296 28.19 -21.87 -38.84
CA ALA A 296 29.42 -22.63 -38.74
C ALA A 296 29.55 -23.36 -37.38
N THR A 297 30.14 -24.54 -37.37
CA THR A 297 30.47 -25.29 -36.13
C THR A 297 31.31 -24.43 -35.17
N GLY A 298 30.90 -24.33 -33.91
CA GLY A 298 31.61 -23.50 -32.93
C GLY A 298 30.83 -23.18 -31.66
N ASN A 299 31.44 -22.38 -30.79
CA ASN A 299 30.80 -21.83 -29.59
C ASN A 299 30.09 -20.52 -29.94
N TYR A 300 28.87 -20.36 -29.44
CA TYR A 300 28.07 -19.16 -29.60
C TYR A 300 27.45 -18.73 -28.28
N ILE A 301 27.18 -17.43 -28.17
CA ILE A 301 26.32 -16.84 -27.15
C ILE A 301 24.94 -16.67 -27.77
N VAL A 302 23.94 -17.28 -27.14
CA VAL A 302 22.53 -17.15 -27.51
C VAL A 302 21.88 -16.20 -26.52
N THR A 303 21.37 -15.09 -27.03
CA THR A 303 20.62 -14.09 -26.27
C THR A 303 19.15 -14.21 -26.64
N MET A 304 18.30 -14.43 -25.64
CA MET A 304 16.85 -14.57 -25.78
C MET A 304 16.18 -13.39 -25.11
N GLN A 305 15.29 -12.70 -25.82
CA GLN A 305 14.41 -11.70 -25.21
C GLN A 305 13.13 -12.38 -24.75
N THR A 306 12.93 -12.41 -23.44
CA THR A 306 11.83 -13.13 -22.80
C THR A 306 10.89 -12.17 -22.07
N SER A 307 9.69 -12.62 -21.73
CA SER A 307 8.76 -11.89 -20.86
C SER A 307 9.32 -11.59 -19.46
N TYR A 308 10.44 -12.23 -19.08
CA TYR A 308 11.16 -12.06 -17.81
C TYR A 308 12.53 -11.38 -17.99
N GLY A 309 12.73 -10.68 -19.11
CA GLY A 309 13.98 -9.98 -19.44
C GLY A 309 14.95 -10.80 -20.31
N THR A 310 16.15 -10.26 -20.50
CA THR A 310 17.16 -10.86 -21.39
C THR A 310 17.81 -12.08 -20.73
N GLN A 311 17.76 -13.23 -21.42
CA GLN A 311 18.40 -14.48 -20.99
C GLN A 311 19.55 -14.85 -21.90
N ILE A 312 20.71 -15.20 -21.33
CA ILE A 312 21.93 -15.50 -22.09
C ILE A 312 22.38 -16.93 -21.79
N ARG A 313 22.71 -17.69 -22.83
CA ARG A 313 23.26 -19.05 -22.72
C ARG A 313 24.40 -19.26 -23.71
N LYS A 314 25.43 -19.98 -23.29
CA LYS A 314 26.48 -20.46 -24.20
C LYS A 314 26.03 -21.79 -24.81
N VAL A 315 26.13 -21.91 -26.12
CA VAL A 315 25.80 -23.14 -26.86
C VAL A 315 26.95 -23.56 -27.75
N ILE A 316 26.99 -24.86 -28.08
CA ILE A 316 27.91 -25.41 -29.06
C ILE A 316 27.08 -25.88 -30.25
N ILE A 317 27.30 -25.30 -31.41
CA ILE A 317 26.77 -25.79 -32.68
C ILE A 317 27.81 -26.76 -33.26
N LYS A 318 27.36 -27.98 -33.58
CA LYS A 318 28.20 -29.06 -34.09
C LYS A 318 28.06 -29.16 -35.60
#